data_AF-A0A4U3LZ76-F1
#
_entry.id   AF-A0A4U3LZ76-F1
#
_cell.length_a   1.000
_cell.length_b   1.000
_cell.length_c   1.000
_cell.angle_alpha   90.00
_cell.angle_beta   90.00
_cell.angle_gamma   90.00
#
_symmetry.space_group_name_H-M   'P 1'
#
loop_
_entity.id
_entity.type
_entity.pdbx_description
1 polymer ?
#
loop_
_entity_poly.entity_id
_entity_poly.type
_entity_poly.pdbx_seq_one_letter_code
_entity_poly.pdbx_strand_id
1 'polypeptide(L)'
;MTGYEVVLSPAAKLFVLELGSQVERTALADCLRLDLQLDGPNAQYAFEFTPWEGGREYTAIPLHLGGIVAVFRPLSDAELDRLQHDQDRKLARSGYFVLSLLRPESGFHPR
;
A
#
# COMPACT_ATOMS: atom_id res chain seq x y z
N MET A 1 4.20 13.72 14.37
CA MET A 1 3.94 12.57 13.49
C MET A 1 4.58 12.86 12.14
N THR A 2 5.54 12.04 11.74
CA THR A 2 6.09 12.04 10.39
C THR A 2 5.01 11.50 9.44
N GLY A 3 4.44 12.37 8.61
CA GLY A 3 3.58 11.94 7.52
C GLY A 3 4.39 11.15 6.49
N TYR A 4 3.72 10.34 5.67
CA TYR A 4 4.32 9.63 4.55
C TYR A 4 3.34 9.60 3.37
N GLU A 5 3.88 9.45 2.17
CA GLU A 5 3.09 9.40 0.94
C GLU A 5 2.59 7.98 0.66
N VAL A 6 1.38 7.83 0.15
CA VAL A 6 0.86 6.55 -0.35
C VAL A 6 0.48 6.73 -1.80
N VAL A 7 1.15 5.99 -2.68
CA VAL A 7 0.91 6.01 -4.12
C VAL A 7 0.24 4.70 -4.52
N LEU A 8 -0.93 4.79 -5.14
CA LEU A 8 -1.66 3.62 -5.60
C LEU A 8 -1.30 3.28 -7.04
N SER A 9 -1.04 2.01 -7.32
CA SER A 9 -1.05 1.49 -8.68
C SER A 9 -2.45 1.59 -9.30
N PRO A 10 -2.59 1.43 -10.63
CA PRO A 10 -3.90 1.32 -11.27
C PRO A 10 -4.77 0.20 -10.68
N ALA A 11 -4.19 -0.95 -10.34
CA ALA A 11 -4.92 -2.08 -9.76
C ALA A 11 -5.42 -1.76 -8.35
N ALA A 12 -4.56 -1.18 -7.50
CA ALA A 12 -4.95 -0.73 -6.17
C ALA A 12 -6.04 0.36 -6.25
N LYS A 13 -5.95 1.28 -7.21
CA LYS A 13 -6.95 2.32 -7.43
C LYS A 13 -8.32 1.73 -7.79
N LEU A 14 -8.36 0.71 -8.66
CA LEU A 14 -9.61 0.03 -9.01
C LEU A 14 -10.27 -0.59 -7.78
N PHE A 15 -9.50 -1.25 -6.92
CA PHE A 15 -10.02 -1.77 -5.66
C PHE A 15 -10.65 -0.67 -4.79
N VAL A 16 -9.99 0.49 -4.64
CA VAL A 16 -10.55 1.62 -3.86
C VAL A 16 -11.84 2.14 -4.47
N LEU A 17 -11.94 2.17 -5.80
CA LEU A 17 -13.15 2.59 -6.51
C LEU A 17 -14.30 1.60 -6.34
N GLU A 18 -14.01 0.30 -6.19
CA GLU A 18 -14.99 -0.74 -5.89
C GLU A 18 -15.53 -0.70 -4.47
N LEU A 19 -14.86 0.02 -3.54
CA LEU A 19 -15.42 0.26 -2.21
C LEU A 19 -16.68 1.14 -2.34
N GLY A 20 -17.80 0.62 -1.82
CA GLY A 20 -19.14 1.15 -2.06
C GLY A 20 -19.46 2.40 -1.25
N SER A 21 -18.75 2.64 -0.15
CA SER A 21 -19.00 3.78 0.73
C SER A 21 -17.76 4.65 0.95
N GLN A 22 -17.98 5.94 1.18
CA GLN A 22 -16.93 6.87 1.62
C GLN A 22 -16.33 6.44 2.97
N VAL A 23 -17.13 5.79 3.83
CA VAL A 23 -16.69 5.28 5.13
C VAL A 23 -15.61 4.21 4.96
N GLU A 24 -15.82 3.24 4.07
CA GLU A 24 -14.83 2.20 3.78
C GLU A 24 -13.55 2.76 3.18
N ARG A 25 -13.66 3.76 2.30
CA ARG A 25 -12.49 4.42 1.69
C ARG A 25 -11.66 5.16 2.73
N THR A 26 -12.31 5.88 3.66
CA THR A 26 -11.63 6.54 4.77
C THR A 26 -10.98 5.52 5.71
N ALA A 27 -11.71 4.46 6.08
CA ALA A 27 -11.16 3.39 6.92
C ALA A 27 -9.94 2.71 6.27
N LEU A 28 -9.98 2.50 4.95
CA LEU A 28 -8.83 1.97 4.22
C LEU A 28 -7.65 2.94 4.25
N ALA A 29 -7.88 4.23 4.02
CA ALA A 29 -6.82 5.24 4.07
C ALA A 29 -6.15 5.28 5.45
N ASP A 30 -6.93 5.20 6.53
CA ASP A 30 -6.42 5.14 7.90
C ASP A 30 -5.60 3.87 8.15
N CYS A 31 -6.07 2.71 7.67
CA CYS A 31 -5.33 1.45 7.79
C CYS A 31 -4.03 1.48 7.00
N LEU A 32 -4.05 1.97 5.76
CA LEU A 32 -2.82 2.16 4.98
C LEU A 32 -1.86 3.12 5.69
N ARG A 33 -2.37 4.09 6.47
CA ARG A 33 -1.54 5.01 7.25
C ARG A 33 -0.91 4.37 8.51
N LEU A 34 -1.51 3.32 9.06
CA LEU A 34 -1.01 2.67 10.27
C LEU A 34 -0.18 1.42 9.95
N ASP A 35 -0.63 0.62 8.98
CA ASP A 35 -0.16 -0.74 8.79
C ASP A 35 1.03 -0.86 7.85
N LEU A 36 1.22 0.09 6.93
CA LEU A 36 2.36 0.05 6.01
C LEU A 36 3.70 0.40 6.69
N GLN A 37 3.67 0.83 7.95
CA GLN A 37 4.88 1.10 8.71
C GLN A 37 5.56 -0.22 9.12
N LEU A 38 6.90 -0.26 9.12
CA LEU A 38 7.69 -1.44 9.49
C LEU A 38 7.48 -1.89 10.94
N ASP A 39 7.00 -0.98 11.80
CA ASP A 39 6.58 -1.19 13.19
C ASP A 39 5.05 -1.11 13.37
N GLY A 40 4.31 -1.20 12.26
CA GLY A 40 2.85 -1.20 12.26
C GLY A 40 2.28 -2.40 13.01
N PRO A 41 1.00 -2.35 13.43
CA PRO A 41 0.45 -3.35 14.33
C PRO A 41 0.37 -4.78 13.74
N ASN A 42 0.40 -4.91 12.41
CA ASN A 42 0.46 -6.19 11.70
C ASN A 42 1.85 -6.53 11.11
N ALA A 43 2.91 -5.78 11.44
CA ALA A 43 4.24 -5.98 10.85
C ALA A 43 4.78 -7.40 11.08
N GLN A 44 4.42 -8.04 12.19
CA GLN A 44 4.75 -9.44 12.49
C GLN A 44 4.16 -10.46 11.49
N TYR A 45 3.16 -10.07 10.69
CA TYR A 45 2.53 -10.88 9.66
C TYR A 45 2.98 -10.49 8.24
N ALA A 46 4.01 -9.62 8.14
CA ALA A 46 4.56 -9.22 6.87
C ALA A 46 5.22 -10.41 6.15
N PHE A 47 4.94 -10.54 4.86
CA PHE A 47 5.57 -11.50 3.98
C PHE A 47 6.32 -10.77 2.87
N GLU A 48 7.65 -10.89 2.87
CA GLU A 48 8.53 -10.28 1.88
C GLU A 48 8.77 -11.23 0.71
N PHE A 49 8.71 -10.70 -0.52
CA PHE A 49 8.90 -11.49 -1.73
C PHE A 49 9.38 -10.65 -2.90
N THR A 50 10.02 -11.30 -3.87
CA THR A 50 10.37 -10.70 -5.16
C THR A 50 9.56 -11.38 -6.26
N PRO A 51 8.67 -10.67 -6.99
CA PRO A 51 7.72 -11.28 -7.92
C PRO A 51 8.37 -11.92 -9.16
N TRP A 52 9.60 -11.53 -9.51
CA TRP A 52 10.41 -12.15 -10.57
C TRP A 52 11.90 -11.93 -10.31
N GLU A 53 12.78 -12.71 -10.94
CA GLU A 53 14.23 -12.62 -10.75
C GLU A 53 14.75 -11.23 -11.19
N GLY A 54 15.50 -10.56 -10.30
CA GLY A 54 15.96 -9.18 -10.52
C GLY A 54 14.88 -8.10 -10.35
N GLY A 55 13.68 -8.48 -9.89
CA GLY A 55 12.61 -7.55 -9.54
C GLY A 55 12.89 -6.75 -8.27
N ARG A 56 11.97 -5.83 -7.94
CA ARG A 56 11.99 -5.13 -6.65
C ARG A 56 11.36 -6.00 -5.59
N GLU A 57 11.86 -5.90 -4.35
CA GLU A 57 11.25 -6.53 -3.19
C GLU A 57 9.92 -5.83 -2.84
N TYR A 58 8.92 -6.65 -2.50
CA TYR A 58 7.60 -6.23 -2.05
C TYR A 58 7.26 -6.93 -0.74
N THR A 59 6.40 -6.28 0.03
CA THR A 59 5.83 -6.79 1.27
C THR A 59 4.33 -6.96 1.11
N ALA A 60 3.81 -8.12 1.49
CA ALA A 60 2.38 -8.37 1.67
C ALA A 60 2.06 -8.33 3.17
N ILE A 61 1.06 -7.54 3.58
CA ILE A 61 0.63 -7.44 4.98
C ILE A 61 -0.90 -7.44 5.06
N PRO A 62 -1.52 -8.19 5.99
CA PRO A 62 -2.93 -8.02 6.28
C PRO A 62 -3.15 -6.67 6.96
N LEU A 63 -4.09 -5.88 6.44
CA LEU A 63 -4.57 -4.65 7.07
C LEU A 63 -5.57 -4.99 8.17
N HIS A 64 -5.68 -4.12 9.16
CA HIS A 64 -6.71 -4.25 10.20
C HIS A 64 -8.13 -4.13 9.64
N LEU A 65 -8.29 -3.55 8.45
CA LEU A 65 -9.57 -3.46 7.76
C LEU A 65 -9.93 -4.79 7.09
N GLY A 66 -10.74 -5.59 7.77
CA GLY A 66 -11.42 -6.76 7.18
C GLY A 66 -10.47 -7.81 6.58
N GLY A 67 -9.22 -7.87 7.03
CA GLY A 67 -8.21 -8.81 6.54
C GLY A 67 -7.76 -8.56 5.10
N ILE A 68 -8.04 -7.38 4.53
CA ILE A 68 -7.54 -6.99 3.21
C ILE A 68 -6.02 -7.04 3.24
N VAL A 69 -5.40 -7.70 2.26
CA VAL A 69 -3.93 -7.75 2.16
C VAL A 69 -3.44 -6.63 1.26
N ALA A 70 -2.57 -5.78 1.79
CA ALA A 70 -1.85 -4.78 1.01
C ALA A 70 -0.53 -5.36 0.52
N VAL A 71 -0.29 -5.27 -0.79
CA VAL A 71 1.00 -5.57 -1.40
C VAL A 71 1.66 -4.25 -1.77
N PHE A 72 2.82 -3.96 -1.18
CA PHE A 72 3.46 -2.66 -1.29
C PHE A 72 4.97 -2.75 -1.23
N ARG A 73 5.63 -1.63 -1.52
CA ARG A 73 7.06 -1.43 -1.28
C ARG A 73 7.33 0.02 -0.90
N PRO A 74 8.46 0.32 -0.25
CA PRO A 74 8.91 1.70 -0.11
C PRO A 74 9.11 2.38 -1.48
N LEU A 75 8.82 3.67 -1.55
CA LEU A 75 9.25 4.53 -2.66
C LEU A 75 10.74 4.83 -2.51
N SER A 76 11.48 4.85 -3.61
CA SER A 76 12.85 5.35 -3.59
C SER A 76 12.88 6.88 -3.55
N ASP A 77 14.01 7.45 -3.14
CA ASP A 77 14.22 8.91 -3.14
C ASP A 77 13.95 9.52 -4.52
N ALA A 78 14.40 8.87 -5.60
CA ALA A 78 14.15 9.32 -6.96
C ALA A 78 12.65 9.30 -7.34
N GLU A 79 11.86 8.37 -6.79
CA GLU A 79 10.41 8.34 -7.00
C GLU A 79 9.69 9.42 -6.21
N LEU A 80 10.15 9.71 -4.98
CA LEU A 80 9.64 10.81 -4.17
C LEU A 80 9.96 12.15 -4.82
N ASP A 81 11.19 12.36 -5.30
CA ASP A 81 11.60 13.58 -5.99
C ASP A 81 10.76 13.83 -7.25
N ARG A 82 10.53 12.77 -8.03
CA ARG A 82 9.66 12.83 -9.20
C ARG A 82 8.23 13.18 -8.82
N LEU A 83 7.69 12.53 -7.80
CA LEU A 83 6.33 12.81 -7.33
C LEU A 83 6.19 14.26 -6.81
N GLN A 84 7.25 14.81 -6.19
CA GLN A 84 7.28 16.18 -5.71
C GLN A 84 7.19 17.16 -6.88
N HIS A 85 7.94 16.88 -7.95
CA HIS A 85 7.92 17.66 -9.18
C HIS A 85 6.57 17.60 -9.90
N ASP A 86 5.99 16.39 -10.02
CA ASP A 86 4.73 16.17 -10.72
C ASP A 86 3.52 16.79 -10.00
N GLN A 87 3.56 16.89 -8.67
CA GLN A 87 2.45 17.39 -7.83
C GLN A 87 2.58 18.86 -7.41
N ASP A 88 3.70 19.51 -7.75
CA ASP A 88 4.03 20.90 -7.37
C ASP A 88 3.75 21.22 -5.89
N ARG A 89 4.09 20.29 -5.00
CA ARG A 89 3.90 20.44 -3.55
C ARG A 89 5.02 19.81 -2.77
N LYS A 90 5.18 20.22 -1.51
CA LYS A 90 6.10 19.55 -0.58
C LYS A 90 5.56 18.16 -0.20
N LEU A 91 6.39 17.13 -0.35
CA LEU A 91 6.07 15.76 0.04
C LEU A 91 6.66 15.41 1.41
N ALA A 92 6.14 14.33 2.00
CA ALA A 92 6.83 13.64 3.08
C ALA A 92 8.17 13.04 2.61
N ARG A 93 9.07 12.82 3.58
CA ARG A 93 10.41 12.22 3.34
C ARG A 93 10.38 10.71 3.10
N SER A 94 9.22 10.09 3.21
CA SER A 94 9.02 8.66 3.00
C SER A 94 7.66 8.42 2.36
N GLY A 95 7.53 7.27 1.73
CA GLY A 95 6.25 6.84 1.20
C GLY A 95 6.28 5.41 0.69
N TYR A 96 5.10 4.89 0.38
CA TYR A 96 4.89 3.54 -0.07
C TYR A 96 4.15 3.52 -1.40
N PHE A 97 4.59 2.65 -2.30
CA PHE A 97 3.85 2.30 -3.50
C PHE A 97 3.04 1.04 -3.22
N VAL A 98 1.71 1.18 -3.23
CA VAL A 98 0.77 0.06 -3.06
C VAL A 98 0.48 -0.52 -4.44
N LEU A 99 1.04 -1.71 -4.68
CA LEU A 99 0.88 -2.46 -5.92
C LEU A 99 -0.53 -3.03 -6.04
N SER A 100 -1.06 -3.62 -4.98
CA SER A 100 -2.39 -4.24 -4.99
C SER A 100 -3.02 -4.27 -3.61
N LEU A 101 -4.35 -4.34 -3.59
CA LEU A 101 -5.17 -4.60 -2.41
C LEU A 101 -6.00 -5.84 -2.71
N LEU A 102 -5.88 -6.86 -1.87
CA LEU A 102 -6.48 -8.17 -2.09
C LEU A 102 -7.51 -8.43 -0.98
N ARG A 103 -8.71 -8.89 -1.35
CA ARG A 103 -9.66 -9.35 -0.33
C ARG A 103 -9.19 -10.68 0.24
N PRO A 104 -9.46 -10.99 1.51
CA PRO A 104 -9.16 -12.30 2.08
C PRO A 104 -9.67 -13.45 1.20
N GLU A 105 -10.86 -13.28 0.62
CA GLU A 105 -11.50 -14.30 -0.23
C GLU A 105 -10.75 -14.53 -1.55
N SER A 106 -10.03 -13.53 -2.07
CA SER A 106 -9.31 -13.64 -3.34
C SER A 106 -7.96 -14.38 -3.24
N GLY A 107 -7.42 -14.58 -2.03
CA GLY A 107 -6.15 -15.27 -1.83
C GLY A 107 -6.22 -16.80 -2.03
N PHE A 108 -7.43 -17.38 -1.99
CA PHE A 108 -7.63 -18.84 -1.97
C PHE A 108 -8.42 -19.38 -3.16
N HIS A 109 -8.81 -18.52 -4.12
CA HIS A 109 -9.45 -18.98 -5.35
C HIS A 109 -8.45 -18.98 -6.50
N PRO A 110 -7.81 -20.13 -6.83
CA PRO A 110 -7.28 -20.31 -8.16
C PRO A 110 -8.47 -20.20 -9.12
N ARG A 111 -8.32 -19.41 -10.19
CA ARG A 111 -9.23 -19.54 -11.33
C ARG A 111 -9.16 -20.94 -11.91
#